data_AF-A0A650CN33-F1
#
_entry.id   AF-A0A650CN33-F1
#
_cell.length_a   1.000
_cell.length_b   1.000
_cell.length_c   1.000
_cell.angle_alpha   90.00
_cell.angle_beta   90.00
_cell.angle_gamma   90.00
#
_symmetry.space_group_name_H-M   'P 1'
#
loop_
_entity.id
_entity.type
_entity.pdbx_description
1 polymer ?
#
loop_
_entity_poly.entity_id
_entity_poly.type
_entity_poly.pdbx_seq_one_letter_code
_entity_poly.pdbx_strand_id
1 'polypeptide(L)'
;MSNSNTQYNYTPYNNNPTSTQPSSQANLVKYVKVGEVYLNGMVRLHLYSLGQVYLLSAQIDGTSYTSQVINPRYLMKGYNEVTIYFSSMLNSLRVGERVIVMLITADNDTVGIPAVVLA
;
A
#
# COMPACT_ATOMS: atom_id res chain seq x y z
N MET A 1 61.86 -35.65 2.56
CA MET A 1 61.18 -35.32 1.29
C MET A 1 60.01 -34.42 1.63
N SER A 2 60.20 -33.11 1.43
CA SER A 2 59.24 -32.07 1.80
C SER A 2 58.21 -31.91 0.69
N ASN A 3 56.94 -32.23 0.97
CA ASN A 3 55.83 -31.88 0.10
C ASN A 3 55.15 -30.62 0.64
N SER A 4 55.43 -29.52 -0.04
CA SER A 4 54.72 -28.25 0.08
C SER A 4 53.27 -28.45 -0.38
N ASN A 5 52.32 -28.36 0.54
CA ASN A 5 50.90 -28.31 0.19
C ASN A 5 50.40 -26.88 0.45
N THR A 6 50.31 -26.10 -0.63
CA THR A 6 49.76 -24.75 -0.61
C THR A 6 48.26 -24.82 -0.39
N GLN A 7 47.84 -24.53 0.84
CA GLN A 7 46.44 -24.44 1.23
C GLN A 7 45.83 -23.18 0.60
N TYR A 8 45.07 -23.36 -0.48
CA TYR A 8 44.22 -22.31 -1.06
C TYR A 8 43.11 -21.97 -0.08
N ASN A 9 43.13 -20.74 0.41
CA ASN A 9 42.14 -20.19 1.31
C ASN A 9 40.86 -19.87 0.53
N TYR A 10 39.99 -20.86 0.35
CA TYR A 10 38.64 -20.66 -0.18
C TYR A 10 37.73 -20.17 0.96
N THR A 11 37.41 -18.88 0.97
CA THR A 11 36.25 -18.36 1.71
C THR A 11 35.00 -18.69 0.91
N PRO A 12 34.07 -19.52 1.41
CA PRO A 12 32.79 -19.72 0.73
C PRO A 12 32.00 -18.40 0.81
N TYR A 13 31.69 -17.85 -0.36
CA TYR A 13 30.76 -16.74 -0.51
C TYR A 13 29.41 -17.20 0.06
N ASN A 14 29.01 -16.62 1.19
CA ASN A 14 27.74 -16.89 1.85
C ASN A 14 26.62 -16.27 1.00
N ASN A 15 26.21 -16.97 -0.05
CA ASN A 15 24.96 -16.71 -0.76
C ASN A 15 23.81 -17.16 0.14
N ASN A 16 23.54 -16.44 1.22
CA ASN A 16 22.20 -16.40 1.75
C ASN A 16 21.40 -15.55 0.76
N PRO A 17 20.50 -16.13 -0.06
CA PRO A 17 19.53 -15.30 -0.74
C PRO A 17 18.77 -14.58 0.36
N THR A 18 18.89 -13.26 0.43
CA THR A 18 18.00 -12.42 1.20
C THR A 18 16.65 -12.52 0.50
N SER A 19 15.94 -13.62 0.76
CA SER A 19 14.52 -13.67 0.51
C SER A 19 13.93 -12.64 1.47
N THR A 20 13.77 -11.42 0.99
CA THR A 20 12.72 -10.53 1.47
C THR A 20 11.41 -11.18 1.08
N GLN A 21 11.11 -12.29 1.76
CA GLN A 21 9.79 -12.88 1.77
C GLN A 21 8.92 -11.77 2.36
N PRO A 22 7.94 -11.22 1.62
CA PRO A 22 6.98 -10.33 2.24
C PRO A 22 6.36 -11.17 3.35
N SER A 23 6.54 -10.75 4.60
CA SER A 23 5.77 -11.33 5.70
C SER A 23 4.32 -11.13 5.29
N SER A 24 3.66 -12.20 4.87
CA SER A 24 2.26 -12.18 4.49
C SER A 24 1.45 -12.06 5.77
N GLN A 25 1.59 -10.93 6.45
CA GLN A 25 0.62 -10.47 7.40
C GLN A 25 -0.68 -10.42 6.62
N ALA A 26 -1.65 -11.23 7.04
CA ALA A 26 -2.92 -11.35 6.33
C ALA A 26 -3.53 -9.95 6.27
N ASN A 27 -3.53 -9.33 5.09
CA ASN A 27 -4.05 -7.97 4.94
C ASN A 27 -5.51 -7.96 5.41
N LEU A 28 -5.73 -7.31 6.55
CA LEU A 28 -7.00 -7.28 7.26
C LEU A 28 -8.04 -6.44 6.51
N VAL A 29 -7.66 -5.75 5.45
CA VAL A 29 -8.53 -4.90 4.64
C VAL A 29 -8.58 -5.44 3.21
N LYS A 30 -9.80 -5.58 2.70
CA LYS A 30 -10.10 -5.92 1.30
C LYS A 30 -10.97 -4.82 0.71
N TYR A 31 -10.89 -4.57 -0.58
CA TYR A 31 -11.86 -3.73 -1.26
C TYR A 31 -13.05 -4.57 -1.73
N VAL A 32 -14.24 -3.98 -1.68
CA VAL A 32 -15.49 -4.61 -2.11
C VAL A 32 -15.82 -4.23 -3.56
N LYS A 33 -15.45 -3.02 -3.98
CA LYS A 33 -15.55 -2.54 -5.35
C LYS A 33 -14.42 -1.54 -5.67
N VAL A 34 -14.30 -1.18 -6.94
CA VAL A 34 -13.38 -0.14 -7.42
C VAL A 34 -13.71 1.18 -6.73
N GLY A 35 -12.67 1.88 -6.26
CA GLY A 35 -12.79 3.20 -5.64
C GLY A 35 -13.11 4.30 -6.65
N GLU A 36 -13.60 5.42 -6.13
CA GLU A 36 -13.99 6.60 -6.91
C GLU A 36 -13.06 7.75 -6.53
N VAL A 37 -12.29 8.28 -7.48
CA VAL A 37 -11.42 9.44 -7.26
C VAL A 37 -12.01 10.65 -7.97
N TYR A 38 -12.37 11.69 -7.23
CA TYR A 38 -12.91 12.92 -7.79
C TYR A 38 -11.80 13.96 -7.90
N LEU A 39 -11.75 14.69 -9.03
CA LEU A 39 -10.68 15.67 -9.30
C LEU A 39 -10.61 16.81 -8.27
N ASN A 40 -11.69 17.03 -7.52
CA ASN A 40 -11.74 17.97 -6.41
C ASN A 40 -10.96 17.53 -5.15
N GLY A 41 -10.30 16.36 -5.18
CA GLY A 41 -9.50 15.84 -4.07
C GLY A 41 -10.24 14.87 -3.15
N MET A 42 -11.51 14.57 -3.41
CA MET A 42 -12.26 13.55 -2.67
C MET A 42 -12.05 12.17 -3.28
N VAL A 43 -11.86 11.16 -2.43
CA VAL A 43 -11.85 9.74 -2.82
C VAL A 43 -12.85 8.98 -1.97
N ARG A 44 -13.67 8.12 -2.59
CA ARG A 44 -14.58 7.21 -1.90
C ARG A 44 -14.17 5.76 -2.11
N LEU A 45 -13.98 5.05 -1.01
CA LEU A 45 -13.58 3.64 -0.99
C LEU A 45 -14.61 2.82 -0.23
N HIS A 46 -14.75 1.57 -0.65
CA HIS A 46 -15.68 0.61 -0.08
C HIS A 46 -14.88 -0.61 0.36
N LEU A 47 -14.68 -0.73 1.66
CA LEU A 47 -13.72 -1.66 2.26
C LEU A 47 -14.44 -2.69 3.12
N TYR A 48 -13.91 -3.90 3.14
CA TYR A 48 -14.29 -4.94 4.08
C TYR A 48 -13.09 -5.25 4.97
N SER A 49 -13.27 -5.17 6.29
CA SER A 49 -12.23 -5.51 7.25
C SER A 49 -12.52 -6.80 8.00
N LEU A 50 -11.50 -7.64 8.19
CA LEU A 50 -11.57 -8.87 8.97
C LEU A 50 -11.48 -8.63 10.48
N GLY A 51 -11.05 -7.43 10.88
CA GLY A 51 -10.87 -7.00 12.27
C GLY A 51 -11.03 -5.49 12.41
N GLN A 52 -10.53 -4.93 13.51
CA GLN A 52 -10.42 -3.48 13.66
C GLN A 52 -9.08 -3.01 13.08
N VAL A 53 -9.10 -1.97 12.26
CA VAL A 53 -7.90 -1.44 11.59
C VAL A 53 -7.90 0.07 11.65
N TYR A 54 -6.78 0.67 12.05
CA TYR A 54 -6.60 2.13 12.01
C TYR A 54 -5.81 2.53 10.76
N LEU A 55 -6.38 3.46 9.98
CA LEU A 55 -5.78 4.03 8.77
C LEU A 55 -4.98 5.29 9.15
N LEU A 56 -3.68 5.29 8.85
CA LEU A 56 -2.77 6.41 9.10
C LEU A 56 -2.84 7.45 8.00
N SER A 57 -2.69 6.99 6.76
CA SER A 57 -2.61 7.85 5.58
C SER A 57 -3.04 7.12 4.32
N ALA A 58 -3.25 7.87 3.26
CA ALA A 58 -3.45 7.37 1.93
C ALA A 58 -2.65 8.18 0.92
N GLN A 59 -2.28 7.54 -0.17
CA GLN A 59 -1.60 8.16 -1.31
C GLN A 59 -2.15 7.59 -2.62
N ILE A 60 -2.01 8.33 -3.71
CA ILE A 60 -2.30 7.81 -5.06
C ILE A 60 -0.97 7.37 -5.67
N ASP A 61 -0.87 6.10 -6.04
CA ASP A 61 0.36 5.51 -6.58
C ASP A 61 0.88 6.29 -7.79
N GLY A 62 2.20 6.47 -7.85
CA GLY A 62 2.86 7.28 -8.87
C GLY A 62 2.65 8.80 -8.76
N THR A 63 2.01 9.31 -7.71
CA THR A 63 1.80 10.75 -7.48
C THR A 63 2.39 11.22 -6.15
N SER A 64 2.51 12.55 -5.98
CA SER A 64 2.86 13.17 -4.70
C SER A 64 1.66 13.47 -3.81
N TYR A 65 0.45 13.03 -4.19
CA TYR A 65 -0.75 13.30 -3.43
C TYR A 65 -0.83 12.43 -2.19
N THR A 66 -0.87 13.09 -1.02
CA THR A 66 -1.06 12.44 0.28
C THR A 66 -2.34 12.95 0.93
N SER A 67 -3.07 12.06 1.59
CA SER A 67 -4.31 12.38 2.29
C SER A 67 -4.09 13.40 3.39
N GLN A 68 -4.97 14.40 3.49
CA GLN A 68 -5.09 15.26 4.66
C GLN A 68 -6.06 14.67 5.69
N VAL A 69 -7.21 14.19 5.21
CA VAL A 69 -8.29 13.68 6.04
C VAL A 69 -8.72 12.32 5.53
N ILE A 70 -8.97 11.41 6.45
CA ILE A 70 -9.55 10.09 6.20
C ILE A 70 -10.72 9.96 7.19
N ASN A 71 -11.90 9.61 6.71
CA ASN A 71 -13.09 9.43 7.53
C ASN A 71 -13.93 8.23 7.06
N PRO A 72 -14.18 7.23 7.93
CA PRO A 72 -13.59 7.06 9.25
C PRO A 72 -12.11 6.63 9.15
N ARG A 73 -11.29 7.00 10.15
CA ARG A 73 -9.93 6.46 10.27
C ARG A 73 -9.90 5.05 10.86
N TYR A 74 -10.90 4.70 11.67
CA TYR A 74 -10.98 3.42 12.33
C TYR A 74 -12.01 2.55 11.60
N LEU A 75 -11.53 1.49 10.95
CA LEU A 75 -12.39 0.51 10.30
C LEU A 75 -12.88 -0.49 11.33
N MET A 76 -14.18 -0.73 11.32
CA MET A 76 -14.79 -1.80 12.10
C MET A 76 -14.76 -3.11 11.31
N LYS A 77 -14.82 -4.24 12.01
CA LYS A 77 -14.98 -5.55 11.35
C LYS A 77 -16.25 -5.52 10.48
N GLY A 78 -16.13 -5.96 9.24
CA GLY A 78 -17.21 -5.92 8.25
C GLY A 78 -17.04 -4.80 7.24
N TYR A 79 -18.16 -4.33 6.69
CA TYR A 79 -18.19 -3.30 5.65
C TYR A 79 -17.97 -1.89 6.21
N ASN A 80 -17.17 -1.09 5.51
CA ASN A 80 -16.88 0.30 5.82
C ASN A 80 -16.88 1.13 4.53
N GLU A 81 -17.51 2.30 4.58
CA GLU A 81 -17.37 3.32 3.55
C GLU A 81 -16.38 4.38 4.05
N VAL A 82 -15.32 4.62 3.29
CA VAL A 82 -14.25 5.54 3.65
C VAL A 82 -14.18 6.66 2.64
N THR A 83 -14.27 7.89 3.13
CA THR A 83 -14.00 9.10 2.36
C THR A 83 -12.63 9.65 2.73
N ILE A 84 -11.82 9.96 1.73
CA ILE A 84 -10.48 10.52 1.88
C ILE A 84 -10.45 11.86 1.17
N TYR A 85 -9.86 12.87 1.80
CA TYR A 85 -9.62 14.17 1.20
C TYR A 85 -8.13 14.40 1.07
N PHE A 86 -7.69 14.70 -0.15
CA PHE A 86 -6.34 15.12 -0.49
C PHE A 86 -6.22 16.66 -0.43
N SER A 87 -5.00 17.15 -0.26
CA SER A 87 -4.73 18.57 0.02
C SER A 87 -5.04 19.56 -1.09
N SER A 88 -5.25 19.06 -2.30
CA SER A 88 -5.38 19.88 -3.49
C SER A 88 -6.22 19.18 -4.54
N MET A 89 -6.62 19.95 -5.55
CA MET A 89 -7.17 19.40 -6.78
C MET A 89 -6.16 18.43 -7.39
N LEU A 90 -6.66 17.30 -7.86
CA LEU A 90 -5.85 16.21 -8.42
C LEU A 90 -5.54 16.47 -9.90
N ASN A 91 -5.01 17.66 -10.20
CA ASN A 91 -4.82 18.20 -11.55
C ASN A 91 -3.92 17.36 -12.45
N SER A 92 -3.08 16.47 -11.90
CA SER A 92 -2.26 15.55 -12.70
C SER A 92 -3.04 14.34 -13.21
N LEU A 93 -4.22 14.08 -12.67
CA LEU A 93 -5.08 12.96 -13.05
C LEU A 93 -6.10 13.36 -14.11
N ARG A 94 -6.59 12.40 -14.89
CA ARG A 94 -7.59 12.63 -15.95
C ARG A 94 -8.83 11.78 -15.72
N VAL A 95 -10.01 12.33 -16.02
CA VAL A 95 -11.28 11.56 -15.95
C VAL A 95 -11.17 10.28 -16.79
N GLY A 96 -11.58 9.15 -16.22
CA GLY A 96 -11.49 7.81 -16.81
C GLY A 96 -10.16 7.08 -16.55
N GLU A 97 -9.15 7.77 -16.02
CA GLU A 97 -7.88 7.16 -15.63
C GLU A 97 -8.08 6.14 -14.51
N ARG A 98 -7.34 5.03 -14.57
CA ARG A 98 -7.32 3.99 -13.53
C ARG A 98 -6.07 4.16 -12.69
N VAL A 99 -6.25 4.30 -11.39
CA VAL A 99 -5.16 4.52 -10.43
C VAL A 99 -5.25 3.50 -9.29
N ILE A 100 -4.20 3.43 -8.48
CA ILE A 100 -4.21 2.67 -7.23
C ILE A 100 -4.15 3.66 -6.06
N VAL A 101 -5.16 3.63 -5.20
CA VAL A 101 -5.12 4.34 -3.92
C VAL A 101 -4.47 3.42 -2.90
N MET A 102 -3.29 3.77 -2.43
CA MET A 102 -2.58 3.04 -1.39
C MET A 102 -2.99 3.56 -0.02
N LEU A 103 -3.58 2.69 0.81
CA LEU A 103 -3.85 2.96 2.22
C LEU A 103 -2.70 2.43 3.07
N ILE A 104 -2.26 3.19 4.06
CA ILE A 104 -1.25 2.80 5.03
C ILE A 104 -1.92 2.68 6.40
N THR A 105 -1.79 1.51 7.03
CA THR A 105 -2.39 1.23 8.35
C THR A 105 -1.41 1.52 9.50
N ALA A 106 -1.90 1.53 10.75
CA ALA A 106 -1.09 1.69 11.95
C ALA A 106 0.04 0.65 12.09
N ASP A 107 -0.18 -0.54 11.55
CA ASP A 107 0.78 -1.65 11.57
C ASP A 107 1.80 -1.56 10.42
N ASN A 108 1.82 -0.43 9.70
CA ASN A 108 2.59 -0.19 8.47
C ASN A 108 2.24 -1.11 7.29
N ASP A 109 1.14 -1.86 7.36
CA ASP A 109 0.62 -2.59 6.20
C ASP A 109 0.13 -1.60 5.15
N THR A 110 0.44 -1.88 3.88
CA THR A 110 -0.04 -1.11 2.73
C THR A 110 -1.09 -1.91 1.96
N VAL A 111 -2.21 -1.25 1.64
CA VAL A 111 -3.35 -1.84 0.94
C VAL A 111 -3.61 -1.05 -0.34
N GLY A 112 -3.34 -1.67 -1.49
CA GLY A 112 -3.65 -1.07 -2.79
C GLY A 112 -5.12 -1.28 -3.16
N ILE A 113 -5.83 -0.18 -3.40
CA ILE A 113 -7.24 -0.19 -3.81
C ILE A 113 -7.33 0.34 -5.24
N PRO A 114 -7.74 -0.48 -6.23
CA PRO A 114 -7.95 0.02 -7.58
C PRO A 114 -9.09 1.04 -7.59
N ALA A 115 -8.91 2.14 -8.29
CA ALA A 115 -9.88 3.22 -8.37
C ALA A 115 -9.93 3.84 -9.78
N VAL A 116 -11.05 4.49 -10.09
CA VAL A 116 -11.25 5.23 -11.34
C VAL A 116 -11.45 6.71 -11.05
N VAL A 117 -10.86 7.56 -11.88
CA VAL A 117 -11.00 9.01 -11.78
C VAL A 117 -12.31 9.44 -12.43
N LEU A 118 -13.10 10.20 -11.69
CA LEU A 118 -14.40 10.75 -12.06
C LEU A 118 -14.34 12.28 -12.12
N ALA A 119 -15.32 12.87 -12.81
CA ALA A 119 -15.49 14.32 -12.91
C ALA A 119 -15.95 14.93 -11.59
#